data_AF-A0A924Q3B8-F1
#
_entry.id   AF-A0A924Q3B8-F1
#
_cell.length_a   1.000
_cell.length_b   1.000
_cell.length_c   1.000
_cell.angle_alpha   90.00
_cell.angle_beta   90.00
_cell.angle_gamma   90.00
#
_symmetry.space_group_name_H-M   'P 1'
#
loop_
_entity.id
_entity.type
_entity.pdbx_description
1 polymer ?
#
loop_
_entity_poly.entity_id
_entity_poly.type
_entity_poly.pdbx_seq_one_letter_code
_entity_poly.pdbx_strand_id
1 'polypeptide(L)'
;MDMPISERRQIENEMIFRRANEQIGINLDEVDALNVADGNAHLVRTDDLLLEFRCECSDENCHERIPVKLSVYKEIHLNRDTFIIKEDHDVKAIEKVTVVEVDYSIVKKNKSTTEPGKKLNDTDVDNS
;
A
#
# COMPACT_ATOMS: atom_id res chain seq x y z
N MET A 1 26.26 -3.13 -14.17
CA MET A 1 25.65 -1.78 -14.15
C MET A 1 25.31 -1.51 -12.70
N ASP A 2 25.92 -0.47 -12.12
CA ASP A 2 25.66 -0.06 -10.75
C ASP A 2 24.29 0.64 -10.68
N MET A 3 23.36 0.11 -9.88
CA MET A 3 22.05 0.74 -9.69
C MET A 3 22.21 2.06 -8.92
N PRO A 4 21.62 3.17 -9.39
CA PRO A 4 21.70 4.47 -8.72
C PRO A 4 21.11 4.41 -7.29
N ILE A 5 21.68 5.21 -6.38
CA ILE A 5 21.35 5.20 -4.93
C ILE A 5 19.85 5.44 -4.66
N SER A 6 19.19 6.22 -5.50
CA SER A 6 17.73 6.47 -5.42
C SER A 6 16.90 5.21 -5.62
N GLU A 7 17.33 4.33 -6.54
CA GLU A 7 16.65 3.06 -6.85
C GLU A 7 16.85 2.06 -5.70
N ARG A 8 18.02 2.03 -5.04
CA ARG A 8 18.24 1.21 -3.84
C ARG A 8 17.36 1.64 -2.66
N ARG A 9 17.27 2.94 -2.38
CA ARG A 9 16.46 3.46 -1.26
C ARG A 9 14.97 3.24 -1.46
N GLN A 10 14.47 3.30 -2.69
CA GLN A 10 13.07 2.97 -2.99
C GLN A 10 12.75 1.51 -2.64
N ILE A 11 13.63 0.59 -3.02
CA ILE A 11 13.44 -0.84 -2.81
C ILE A 11 13.49 -1.20 -1.30
N GLU A 12 14.39 -0.58 -0.52
CA GLU A 12 14.47 -0.79 0.93
C GLU A 12 13.22 -0.29 1.67
N ASN A 13 12.73 0.89 1.28
CA ASN A 13 11.54 1.48 1.86
C ASN A 13 10.31 0.59 1.61
N GLU A 14 10.11 0.11 0.39
CA GLU A 14 8.96 -0.70 0.01
C GLU A 14 8.85 -2.01 0.81
N MET A 15 9.97 -2.66 1.13
CA MET A 15 10.01 -3.88 1.95
C MET A 15 9.70 -3.63 3.43
N ILE A 16 10.14 -2.49 3.97
CA ILE A 16 9.79 -2.08 5.34
C ILE A 16 8.29 -1.82 5.43
N PHE A 17 7.74 -1.12 4.43
CA PHE A 17 6.30 -0.86 4.36
C PHE A 17 5.49 -2.15 4.21
N ARG A 18 5.95 -3.11 3.40
CA ARG A 18 5.27 -4.41 3.26
C ARG A 18 5.17 -5.16 4.60
N ARG A 19 6.28 -5.27 5.34
CA ARG A 19 6.26 -5.95 6.65
C ARG A 19 5.40 -5.22 7.66
N ALA A 20 5.42 -3.89 7.65
CA ALA A 20 4.55 -3.10 8.50
C ALA A 20 3.07 -3.35 8.17
N ASN A 21 2.71 -3.37 6.88
CA ASN A 21 1.34 -3.62 6.42
C ASN A 21 0.88 -5.04 6.77
N GLU A 22 1.71 -6.06 6.59
CA GLU A 22 1.41 -7.45 6.97
C GLU A 22 1.19 -7.57 8.49
N GLN A 23 2.04 -6.94 9.31
CA GLN A 23 1.89 -6.95 10.76
C GLN A 23 0.62 -6.24 11.22
N ILE A 24 0.25 -5.14 10.57
CA ILE A 24 -1.02 -4.45 10.82
C ILE A 24 -2.20 -5.38 10.54
N GLY A 25 -2.17 -6.13 9.43
CA GLY A 25 -3.19 -7.13 9.11
C GLY A 25 -3.35 -8.17 10.22
N ILE A 26 -2.24 -8.79 10.65
CA ILE A 26 -2.23 -9.80 11.71
C ILE A 26 -2.78 -9.24 13.02
N ASN A 27 -2.27 -8.09 13.47
CA ASN A 27 -2.69 -7.48 14.73
C ASN A 27 -4.20 -7.16 14.74
N LEU A 28 -4.72 -6.73 13.59
CA LEU A 28 -6.11 -6.38 13.48
C LEU A 28 -7.02 -7.62 13.46
N ASP A 29 -6.57 -8.73 12.85
CA ASP A 29 -7.28 -10.00 12.90
C ASP A 29 -7.32 -10.58 14.32
N GLU A 30 -6.25 -10.40 15.10
CA GLU A 30 -6.21 -10.74 16.53
C GLU A 30 -7.23 -9.93 17.34
N VAL A 31 -7.35 -8.62 17.07
CA VAL A 31 -8.34 -7.75 17.73
C VAL A 31 -9.77 -8.18 17.40
N ASP A 32 -10.05 -8.54 16.14
CA ASP A 32 -11.38 -9.05 15.76
C ASP A 32 -11.68 -10.38 16.47
N ALA A 33 -10.70 -11.28 16.58
CA ALA A 33 -10.87 -12.54 17.30
C ALA A 33 -11.15 -12.33 18.80
N LEU A 34 -10.47 -11.36 19.44
CA LEU A 34 -10.73 -10.97 20.83
C LEU A 34 -12.14 -10.39 21.00
N ASN A 35 -12.59 -9.51 20.09
CA ASN A 35 -13.94 -8.96 20.11
C ASN A 35 -15.01 -10.05 19.99
N VAL A 36 -14.80 -11.08 19.16
CA VAL A 36 -15.70 -12.25 19.09
C VAL A 36 -15.74 -13.00 20.42
N ALA A 37 -14.57 -13.29 21.00
CA ALA A 37 -14.46 -14.03 22.25
C ALA A 37 -15.16 -13.32 23.43
N ASP A 38 -15.09 -11.99 23.46
CA ASP A 38 -15.71 -11.15 24.50
C ASP A 38 -17.21 -10.87 24.24
N GLY A 39 -17.81 -11.47 23.21
CA GLY A 39 -19.22 -11.26 22.86
C GLY A 39 -19.52 -9.92 22.18
N ASN A 40 -18.48 -9.17 21.82
CA ASN A 40 -18.54 -7.90 21.11
C ASN A 40 -18.48 -8.09 19.58
N ALA A 41 -19.17 -9.10 19.05
CA ALA A 41 -19.16 -9.43 17.62
C ALA A 41 -19.60 -8.26 16.70
N HIS A 42 -20.34 -7.29 17.24
CA HIS A 42 -20.74 -6.07 16.52
C HIS A 42 -19.58 -5.06 16.34
N LEU A 43 -18.47 -5.21 17.08
CA LEU A 43 -17.25 -4.41 16.93
C LEU A 43 -16.25 -5.04 15.95
N VAL A 44 -16.52 -6.27 15.49
CA VAL A 44 -15.71 -6.94 14.47
C VAL A 44 -15.85 -6.17 13.17
N ARG A 45 -14.72 -5.84 12.54
CA ARG A 45 -14.71 -5.12 11.28
C ARG A 45 -15.37 -5.99 10.22
N THR A 46 -16.39 -5.44 9.57
CA THR A 46 -16.99 -6.11 8.41
C THR A 46 -16.17 -5.79 7.18
N ASP A 47 -16.10 -6.73 6.25
CA ASP A 47 -15.45 -6.54 4.96
C ASP A 47 -16.14 -5.46 4.10
N ASP A 48 -17.38 -5.11 4.44
CA ASP A 48 -18.15 -3.99 3.87
C ASP A 48 -17.86 -2.63 4.53
N LEU A 49 -16.99 -2.57 5.55
CA LEU A 49 -16.64 -1.33 6.22
C LEU A 49 -15.96 -0.38 5.22
N LEU A 50 -16.61 0.76 4.97
CA LEU A 50 -16.06 1.86 4.20
C LEU A 50 -15.02 2.60 5.04
N LEU A 51 -13.80 2.67 4.52
CA LEU A 51 -12.68 3.38 5.13
C LEU A 51 -12.12 4.41 4.16
N GLU A 52 -11.54 5.46 4.70
CA GLU A 52 -10.83 6.48 3.92
C GLU A 52 -9.36 6.10 3.77
N PHE A 53 -8.99 5.59 2.60
CA PHE A 53 -7.59 5.29 2.27
C PHE A 53 -6.93 6.48 1.60
N ARG A 54 -5.62 6.66 1.78
CA ARG A 54 -4.87 7.72 1.09
C ARG A 54 -4.67 7.35 -0.37
N CYS A 55 -4.76 8.33 -1.28
CA CYS A 55 -4.41 8.15 -2.69
C CYS A 55 -2.94 7.73 -2.87
N GLU A 56 -2.69 6.74 -3.71
CA GLU A 56 -1.37 6.11 -3.93
C GLU A 56 -0.70 6.51 -5.26
N CYS A 57 -1.10 7.68 -5.78
CA CYS A 57 -0.51 8.26 -6.98
C CYS A 57 0.96 8.64 -6.75
N SER A 58 1.67 8.95 -7.84
CA SER A 58 3.09 9.33 -7.77
C SER A 58 3.37 10.74 -7.26
N ASP A 59 2.36 11.55 -6.95
CA ASP A 59 2.54 12.87 -6.34
C ASP A 59 2.79 12.76 -4.83
N GLU A 60 4.01 13.14 -4.41
CA GLU A 60 4.44 13.13 -3.01
C GLU A 60 3.63 14.10 -2.12
N ASN A 61 3.03 15.14 -2.71
CA ASN A 61 2.22 16.14 -2.03
C ASN A 61 0.71 15.81 -2.04
N CYS A 62 0.32 14.64 -2.55
CA CYS A 62 -1.08 14.25 -2.57
C CYS A 62 -1.58 13.87 -1.16
N HIS A 63 -2.63 14.52 -0.70
CA HIS A 63 -3.27 14.22 0.59
C HIS A 63 -4.72 13.76 0.47
N GLU A 64 -5.15 13.46 -0.76
CA GLU A 64 -6.51 13.02 -1.06
C GLU A 64 -6.83 11.68 -0.39
N ARG A 65 -8.11 11.53 -0.04
CA ARG A 65 -8.66 10.33 0.57
C ARG A 65 -9.73 9.72 -0.31
N ILE A 66 -9.76 8.40 -0.35
CA ILE A 66 -10.63 7.60 -1.19
C ILE A 66 -11.46 6.69 -0.30
N PRO A 67 -12.80 6.82 -0.32
CA PRO A 67 -13.67 5.90 0.39
C PRO A 67 -13.69 4.56 -0.35
N VAL A 68 -13.15 3.51 0.27
CA VAL A 68 -13.14 2.14 -0.29
C VAL A 68 -13.54 1.15 0.78
N LYS A 69 -14.25 0.09 0.38
CA LYS A 69 -14.52 -1.04 1.27
C LYS A 69 -13.22 -1.75 1.61
N LEU A 70 -13.08 -2.16 2.87
CA LEU A 70 -11.90 -2.89 3.32
C LEU A 70 -11.63 -4.15 2.48
N SER A 71 -12.67 -4.90 2.09
CA SER A 71 -12.54 -6.06 1.19
C SER A 71 -11.89 -5.72 -0.14
N VAL A 72 -12.41 -4.69 -0.81
CA VAL A 72 -11.91 -4.22 -2.12
C VAL A 72 -10.47 -3.77 -2.01
N TYR A 73 -10.14 -3.01 -0.95
CA TYR A 73 -8.76 -2.60 -0.69
C TYR A 73 -7.83 -3.80 -0.52
N LYS A 74 -8.21 -4.80 0.29
CA LYS A 74 -7.44 -6.04 0.50
C LYS A 74 -7.25 -6.81 -0.81
N GLU A 75 -8.30 -6.93 -1.62
CA GLU A 75 -8.26 -7.65 -2.90
C GLU A 75 -7.30 -7.02 -3.89
N ILE A 76 -7.36 -5.69 -4.03
CA ILE A 76 -6.45 -4.93 -4.90
C ILE A 76 -5.00 -5.17 -4.50
N HIS A 77 -4.72 -5.18 -3.20
CA HIS A 77 -3.38 -5.34 -2.66
C HIS A 77 -2.89 -6.81 -2.62
N LEU A 78 -3.66 -7.78 -3.11
CA LEU A 78 -3.13 -9.13 -3.37
C LEU A 78 -2.03 -9.11 -4.43
N ASN A 79 -2.12 -8.19 -5.39
CA ASN A 79 -1.08 -7.95 -6.38
C ASN A 79 -0.26 -6.73 -5.95
N ARG A 80 1.07 -6.89 -5.84
CA ARG A 80 1.95 -5.82 -5.34
C ARG A 80 2.08 -4.62 -6.28
N ASP A 81 1.74 -4.82 -7.55
CA ASP A 81 1.92 -3.80 -8.58
C ASP A 81 0.67 -2.95 -8.79
N THR A 82 -0.39 -3.18 -8.01
CA THR A 82 -1.67 -2.50 -8.15
C THR A 82 -1.96 -1.54 -7.00
N PHE A 83 -2.44 -0.35 -7.36
CA PHE A 83 -2.58 0.79 -6.46
C PHE A 83 -3.94 1.47 -6.68
N ILE A 84 -4.46 2.12 -5.64
CA ILE A 84 -5.71 2.89 -5.69
C ILE A 84 -5.40 4.38 -5.73
N ILE A 85 -5.90 5.07 -6.75
CA ILE A 85 -5.66 6.50 -6.95
C ILE A 85 -6.99 7.25 -7.13
N LYS A 86 -6.99 8.55 -6.83
CA LYS A 86 -8.12 9.40 -7.17
C LYS A 86 -8.28 9.43 -8.69
N GLU A 87 -9.51 9.65 -9.15
CA GLU A 87 -9.75 9.92 -10.57
C GLU A 87 -8.82 11.03 -11.08
N ASP A 88 -8.36 10.91 -12.32
CA ASP A 88 -7.45 11.84 -13.00
C ASP A 88 -6.07 12.03 -12.36
N HIS A 89 -5.71 11.24 -11.35
CA HIS A 89 -4.37 11.24 -10.74
C HIS A 89 -3.40 10.24 -11.42
N ASP A 90 -3.78 9.70 -12.58
CA ASP A 90 -2.97 8.71 -13.29
C ASP A 90 -1.82 9.36 -14.09
N VAL A 91 -0.67 8.70 -14.10
CA VAL A 91 0.51 9.09 -14.88
C VAL A 91 0.81 8.02 -15.92
N LYS A 92 0.17 8.16 -17.10
CA LYS A 92 0.24 7.22 -18.25
C LYS A 92 1.65 6.79 -18.66
N ALA A 93 2.68 7.58 -18.35
CA ALA A 93 4.07 7.27 -18.65
C ALA A 93 4.63 6.10 -17.82
N ILE A 94 4.11 5.85 -16.62
CA ILE A 94 4.67 4.90 -15.65
C ILE A 94 3.67 3.87 -15.14
N GLU A 95 2.38 4.08 -15.37
CA GLU A 95 1.31 3.19 -14.92
C GLU A 95 0.19 3.05 -15.94
N LYS A 96 -0.63 2.01 -15.74
CA LYS A 96 -1.77 1.67 -16.59
C LYS A 96 -3.01 1.50 -15.73
N VAL A 97 -4.06 2.28 -16.03
CA VAL A 97 -5.38 2.09 -15.42
C VAL A 97 -5.94 0.73 -15.82
N THR A 98 -6.33 -0.06 -14.82
CA THR A 98 -6.94 -1.39 -14.97
C THR A 98 -8.43 -1.37 -14.71
N VAL A 99 -8.90 -0.52 -13.80
CA VAL A 99 -10.31 -0.35 -13.45
C VAL A 99 -10.58 1.13 -13.17
N VAL A 100 -11.74 1.60 -13.61
CA VAL A 100 -12.25 2.94 -13.30
C VAL A 100 -13.55 2.77 -12.53
N GLU A 101 -13.60 3.33 -11.34
CA GLU A 101 -14.78 3.43 -10.48
C GLU A 101 -15.24 4.89 -10.42
N VAL A 102 -16.42 5.12 -9.84
CA VAL A 102 -17.02 6.46 -9.78
C VAL A 102 -16.14 7.48 -9.05
N ASP A 103 -15.37 7.05 -8.04
CA ASP A 103 -14.60 7.96 -7.17
C ASP A 103 -13.09 7.74 -7.22
N TYR A 104 -12.62 6.69 -7.89
CA TYR A 104 -11.22 6.28 -7.91
C TYR A 104 -10.89 5.41 -9.12
N SER A 105 -9.60 5.22 -9.35
CA SER A 105 -9.09 4.29 -10.35
C SER A 105 -8.09 3.33 -9.73
N ILE A 106 -8.06 2.12 -10.28
CA ILE A 106 -7.05 1.11 -9.94
C ILE A 106 -6.02 1.15 -11.05
N VAL A 107 -4.76 1.31 -10.69
CA VAL A 107 -3.65 1.36 -11.64
C VAL A 107 -2.65 0.25 -11.38
N LYS A 108 -2.08 -0.30 -12.44
CA LYS A 108 -0.92 -1.19 -12.39
C LYS A 108 0.34 -0.44 -12.80
N LYS A 109 1.35 -0.41 -11.94
CA LYS A 109 2.63 0.25 -12.23
C LYS A 109 3.55 -0.69 -13.02
N ASN A 110 4.29 -0.15 -13.99
CA ASN A 110 5.04 -0.95 -14.97
C ASN A 110 6.40 -1.49 -14.46
N LYS A 111 6.88 -1.00 -13.31
CA LYS A 111 8.09 -1.49 -12.64
C LYS A 111 7.73 -2.00 -11.25
N SER A 112 7.54 -3.31 -11.15
CA SER A 112 7.56 -4.03 -9.87
C SER A 112 8.99 -4.04 -9.36
N THR A 113 9.25 -3.60 -8.13
CA THR A 113 10.58 -3.64 -7.55
C THR A 113 10.92 -5.07 -7.15
N THR A 114 12.08 -5.56 -7.59
CA THR A 114 12.59 -6.89 -7.19
C THR A 114 13.02 -6.86 -5.72
N GLU A 115 12.65 -7.90 -4.94
CA GLU A 115 13.01 -8.01 -3.51
C GLU A 115 14.54 -7.85 -3.29
N PRO A 116 15.01 -6.93 -2.44
CA PRO A 116 16.41 -6.83 -2.07
C PRO A 116 16.77 -7.95 -1.10
N GLY A 117 17.93 -8.59 -1.32
CA GLY A 117 18.47 -9.60 -0.42
C GLY A 117 18.67 -9.07 1.00
N LYS A 118 18.62 -9.97 1.99
CA LYS A 118 18.55 -9.75 3.46
C LYS A 118 19.64 -8.85 4.10
N LYS A 119 20.54 -8.23 3.35
CA LYS A 119 21.60 -7.35 3.85
C LYS A 119 21.23 -5.88 3.61
N LEU A 120 20.98 -5.18 4.70
CA LEU A 120 21.06 -3.71 4.73
C LEU A 120 22.50 -3.33 4.38
N ASN A 121 22.69 -2.41 3.44
CA ASN A 121 24.02 -1.87 3.16
C ASN A 121 24.30 -0.72 4.13
N ASP A 122 25.52 -0.69 4.68
CA ASP A 122 25.98 0.45 5.47
C ASP A 122 25.92 1.72 4.62
N THR A 123 25.32 2.76 5.18
CA THR A 123 25.27 4.08 4.56
C THR A 123 26.24 4.99 5.28
N ASP A 124 27.31 5.42 4.62
CA ASP A 124 28.19 6.50 5.11
C ASP A 124 27.43 7.83 4.97
N VAL A 125 26.70 8.21 6.03
CA VAL A 125 26.11 9.54 6.15
C VAL A 125 27.04 10.38 7.02
N ASP A 126 27.83 11.25 6.39
CA ASP A 126 28.59 12.29 7.07
C ASP A 126 27.67 13.50 7.31
N ASN A 127 27.33 13.74 8.58
CA ASN A 127 26.53 14.88 9.03
C ASN A 127 27.43 15.97 9.63
N SER A 128 28.49 16.36 8.92
CA SER A 128 29.33 17.50 9.30
C SER A 128 28.80 18.84 8.81
#